data_AF-A0A7C5TLE2-F1
#
_entry.id   AF-A0A7C5TLE2-F1
#
_cell.length_a   1.000
_cell.length_b   1.000
_cell.length_c   1.000
_cell.angle_alpha   90.00
_cell.angle_beta   90.00
_cell.angle_gamma   90.00
#
_symmetry.space_group_name_H-M   'P 1'
#
loop_
_entity.id
_entity.type
_entity.pdbx_description
1 polymer ?
#
loop_
_entity_poly.entity_id
_entity_poly.type
_entity_poly.pdbx_seq_one_letter_code
_entity_poly.pdbx_strand_id
1 'polypeptide(L)'
;MMMPVVAMAATTGAEFQVFYDFVYNAATGYLGRGIAITGGLIGMGIAAATGKVVIAIIGVVLAIFGILGPQIVNALFGSAII
;
A
#
# COMPACT_ATOMS: atom_id res chain seq x y z
N MET A 1 38.56 -12.29 14.11
CA MET A 1 38.54 -13.03 12.82
C MET A 1 37.26 -12.66 12.11
N MET A 2 37.34 -11.88 11.03
CA MET A 2 36.18 -11.49 10.22
C MET A 2 35.79 -12.69 9.36
N MET A 3 34.67 -13.34 9.69
CA MET A 3 34.12 -14.39 8.84
C MET A 3 33.68 -13.77 7.51
N PRO A 4 34.01 -14.37 6.36
CA PRO A 4 33.45 -13.92 5.10
C PRO A 4 31.94 -14.19 5.18
N VAL A 5 31.14 -13.12 5.11
CA VAL A 5 29.70 -13.29 4.92
C VAL A 5 29.56 -13.86 3.52
N VAL A 6 29.17 -15.13 3.44
CA VAL A 6 28.84 -15.74 2.15
C VAL A 6 27.52 -15.12 1.76
N ALA A 7 27.58 -14.09 0.92
CA ALA A 7 26.41 -13.53 0.25
C ALA A 7 25.93 -14.57 -0.76
N MET A 8 25.18 -15.56 -0.28
CA MET A 8 24.42 -16.47 -1.11
C MET A 8 23.32 -15.62 -1.75
N ALA A 9 23.57 -15.11 -2.95
CA ALA A 9 22.53 -14.55 -3.80
C ALA A 9 21.73 -15.73 -4.34
N ALA A 10 20.84 -16.29 -3.52
CA ALA A 10 19.87 -17.24 -4.02
C ALA A 10 18.83 -16.44 -4.82
N THR A 11 18.37 -17.01 -5.93
CA THR A 11 17.26 -16.45 -6.70
C THR A 11 15.98 -17.21 -6.35
N THR A 12 15.88 -17.73 -5.13
CA THR A 12 14.79 -18.60 -4.67
C THR A 12 13.57 -17.81 -4.20
N GLY A 13 13.62 -16.48 -4.24
CA GLY A 13 12.51 -15.59 -3.85
C GLY A 13 12.43 -15.32 -2.34
N ALA A 14 13.15 -16.09 -1.52
CA ALA A 14 13.19 -15.92 -0.07
C ALA A 14 13.83 -14.58 0.35
N GLU A 15 14.81 -14.07 -0.41
CA GLU A 15 15.42 -12.76 -0.16
C GLU A 15 14.44 -11.60 -0.34
N PHE A 16 13.46 -11.75 -1.23
CA PHE A 16 12.43 -10.75 -1.48
C PHE A 16 11.20 -10.94 -0.59
N GLN A 17 11.08 -12.08 0.09
CA GLN A 17 9.95 -12.39 0.95
C GLN A 17 9.88 -11.44 2.16
N VAL A 18 11.01 -11.13 2.78
CA VAL A 18 11.08 -10.16 3.90
C VAL A 18 10.63 -8.76 3.45
N PHE A 19 11.05 -8.35 2.25
CA PHE A 19 10.64 -7.07 1.68
C PHE A 19 9.14 -7.07 1.31
N TYR A 20 8.66 -8.16 0.70
CA TYR A 20 7.25 -8.36 0.38
C TYR A 20 6.37 -8.28 1.63
N ASP A 21 6.73 -9.01 2.70
CA ASP A 21 5.99 -9.01 3.94
C ASP A 21 5.98 -7.62 4.59
N PHE A 22 7.09 -6.88 4.54
CA PHE A 22 7.12 -5.50 5.03
C PHE A 22 6.13 -4.60 4.28
N VAL A 23 6.20 -4.59 2.94
CA VAL A 23 5.33 -3.75 2.10
C VAL A 23 3.87 -4.17 2.25
N TYR A 24 3.61 -5.49 2.28
CA TYR A 24 2.28 -6.05 2.43
C TYR A 24 1.65 -5.68 3.78
N ASN A 25 2.39 -5.84 4.88
CA ASN A 25 1.92 -5.46 6.21
C ASN A 25 1.76 -3.95 6.35
N ALA A 26 2.63 -3.15 5.71
CA ALA A 26 2.47 -1.69 5.69
C ALA A 26 1.20 -1.27 4.92
N ALA A 27 0.93 -1.90 3.78
CA ALA A 27 -0.19 -1.59 2.91
C ALA A 27 -1.54 -2.07 3.47
N THR A 28 -1.59 -3.26 4.09
CA THR A 28 -2.82 -3.83 4.67
C THR A 28 -3.06 -3.42 6.13
N GLY A 29 -2.01 -3.00 6.83
CA GLY A 29 -2.05 -2.62 8.24
C GLY A 29 -2.48 -1.18 8.48
N TYR A 30 -2.21 -0.70 9.70
CA TYR A 30 -2.61 0.65 10.13
C TYR A 30 -1.94 1.78 9.35
N LEU A 31 -0.76 1.54 8.74
CA LEU A 31 -0.11 2.57 7.92
C LEU A 31 -0.89 2.88 6.65
N GLY A 32 -1.21 1.88 5.82
CA GLY A 32 -1.98 2.08 4.59
C GLY A 32 -3.36 2.68 4.87
N ARG A 33 -4.03 2.20 5.93
CA ARG A 33 -5.32 2.74 6.37
C ARG A 33 -5.19 4.18 6.88
N GLY A 34 -4.15 4.50 7.64
CA GLY A 34 -3.86 5.83 8.13
C GLY A 34 -3.62 6.83 7.00
N ILE A 35 -2.77 6.47 6.02
CA ILE A 35 -2.49 7.30 4.85
C ILE A 35 -3.76 7.52 4.03
N ALA A 36 -4.58 6.48 3.82
CA ALA A 36 -5.84 6.59 3.11
C ALA A 36 -6.83 7.54 3.81
N ILE A 37 -6.98 7.44 5.13
CA ILE A 37 -7.85 8.32 5.92
C ILE A 37 -7.34 9.76 5.88
N THR A 38 -6.03 9.98 6.08
CA THR A 38 -5.44 11.33 6.04
C THR A 38 -5.57 11.94 4.64
N GLY A 39 -5.33 11.17 3.58
CA GLY A 39 -5.50 11.63 2.19
C GLY A 39 -6.95 12.01 1.88
N GLY A 40 -7.91 11.19 2.32
CA GLY A 40 -9.34 11.50 2.21
C GLY A 40 -9.74 12.75 2.99
N LEU A 41 -9.23 12.90 4.21
CA LEU A 41 -9.50 14.05 5.07
C LEU A 41 -8.94 15.34 4.48
N ILE A 42 -7.73 15.32 3.92
CA ILE A 42 -7.13 16.47 3.23
C ILE A 42 -7.97 16.83 1.99
N GLY A 43 -8.35 15.84 1.18
CA GLY A 43 -9.21 16.07 0.02
C GLY A 43 -10.56 16.69 0.39
N MET A 44 -11.19 16.21 1.46
CA MET A 44 -12.42 16.78 2.00
C MET A 44 -12.22 18.18 2.60
N GLY A 45 -11.10 18.43 3.29
CA GLY A 45 -10.76 19.74 3.85
C GLY A 45 -10.55 20.80 2.76
N ILE A 46 -9.85 20.47 1.69
CA ILE A 46 -9.67 21.35 0.53
C ILE A 46 -11.01 21.60 -0.18
N ALA A 47 -11.86 20.57 -0.28
CA ALA A 47 -13.19 20.72 -0.87
C ALA A 47 -14.11 21.62 -0.03
N ALA A 48 -14.03 21.53 1.29
CA ALA A 48 -14.76 22.41 2.20
C ALA A 48 -14.29 23.87 2.05
N ALA A 49 -12.97 24.09 1.89
CA ALA A 49 -12.41 25.42 1.69
C ALA A 49 -12.79 26.06 0.33
N THR A 50 -12.99 25.23 -0.70
CA THR A 50 -13.25 25.69 -2.09
C THR A 50 -14.71 25.63 -2.50
N GLY A 51 -15.59 25.07 -1.66
CA GLY A 51 -17.02 24.89 -1.94
C GLY A 51 -17.33 23.89 -3.07
N LYS A 52 -16.32 23.15 -3.55
CA LYS A 52 -16.46 22.25 -4.71
C LYS A 52 -16.60 20.80 -4.25
N VAL A 53 -17.84 20.29 -4.32
CA VAL A 53 -18.18 18.89 -3.99
C VAL A 53 -17.34 17.88 -4.80
N VAL A 54 -17.00 18.21 -6.05
CA VAL A 54 -16.18 17.33 -6.91
C VAL A 54 -14.82 17.00 -6.29
N ILE A 55 -14.19 17.95 -5.58
CA ILE A 55 -12.89 17.73 -4.95
C ILE A 55 -13.04 16.79 -3.74
N ALA A 56 -14.15 16.87 -3.01
CA ALA A 56 -14.44 15.98 -1.89
C ALA A 56 -14.62 14.53 -2.38
N ILE A 57 -15.34 14.36 -3.49
CA ILE A 57 -15.56 13.05 -4.11
C ILE A 57 -14.22 12.42 -4.49
N ILE A 58 -13.30 13.17 -5.11
CA ILE A 58 -11.98 12.68 -5.48
C ILE A 58 -11.17 12.24 -4.24
N GLY A 59 -11.22 13.01 -3.15
CA GLY A 59 -10.57 12.65 -1.89
C GLY A 59 -11.11 11.35 -1.28
N VAL A 60 -12.44 11.18 -1.28
CA VAL A 60 -13.09 9.95 -0.81
C VAL A 60 -12.74 8.76 -1.69
N VAL A 61 -12.74 8.94 -3.01
CA VAL A 61 -12.35 7.89 -3.96
C VAL A 61 -10.90 7.47 -3.74
N LEU A 62 -9.97 8.42 -3.58
CA LEU A 62 -8.57 8.13 -3.25
C LEU A 62 -8.42 7.35 -1.93
N ALA A 63 -9.20 7.71 -0.91
CA ALA A 63 -9.18 6.97 0.36
C ALA A 63 -9.70 5.53 0.20
N ILE A 64 -10.76 5.33 -0.59
CA ILE A 64 -11.29 3.99 -0.89
C ILE A 64 -10.26 3.15 -1.66
N PHE A 65 -9.63 3.72 -2.70
CA PHE A 65 -8.60 3.02 -3.47
C PHE A 65 -7.33 2.74 -2.66
N GLY A 66 -6.97 3.61 -1.72
CA GLY A 66 -5.84 3.38 -0.80
C GLY A 66 -6.04 2.15 0.10
N ILE A 67 -7.28 1.81 0.42
CA ILE A 67 -7.64 0.65 1.25
C ILE A 67 -7.87 -0.61 0.40
N LEU A 68 -8.51 -0.46 -0.77
CA LEU A 68 -8.83 -1.59 -1.65
C LEU A 68 -7.65 -2.02 -2.55
N GLY A 69 -6.70 -1.13 -2.82
CA GLY A 69 -5.54 -1.41 -3.68
C GLY A 69 -4.76 -2.68 -3.28
N PRO A 70 -4.37 -2.86 -2.01
CA PRO A 70 -3.69 -4.07 -1.56
C PRO A 70 -4.51 -5.35 -1.76
N GLN A 71 -5.83 -5.28 -1.61
CA GLN A 71 -6.73 -6.42 -1.81
C GLN A 71 -6.85 -6.80 -3.29
N ILE A 72 -6.93 -5.79 -4.18
CA ILE A 72 -6.99 -6.00 -5.63
C ILE A 72 -5.68 -6.61 -6.13
N VAL A 73 -4.54 -6.10 -5.66
CA VAL A 73 -3.22 -6.65 -6.00
C VAL A 73 -3.12 -8.11 -5.56
N ASN A 74 -3.49 -8.42 -4.32
CA ASN A 74 -3.53 -9.80 -3.84
C ASN A 74 -4.48 -10.70 -4.64
N ALA A 75 -5.66 -10.20 -5.02
CA ALA A 75 -6.63 -10.97 -5.80
C ALA A 75 -6.09 -11.30 -7.19
N LEU A 76 -5.35 -10.37 -7.82
CA LEU A 76 -4.68 -10.60 -9.10
C LEU A 76 -3.61 -11.68 -8.98
N PHE A 77 -2.75 -11.61 -7.97
CA PHE A 77 -1.68 -12.60 -7.79
C PHE A 77 -2.17 -13.95 -7.23
N GLY A 78 -3.24 -13.97 -6.44
CA GLY A 78 -3.90 -15.19 -5.98
C GLY A 78 -4.75 -15.87 -7.06
N SER A 79 -5.24 -15.11 -8.04
CA SER A 79 -5.90 -15.64 -9.24
C SER A 79 -4.90 -16.07 -10.32
N ALA A 80 -3.66 -15.58 -10.29
CA ALA A 80 -2.60 -15.90 -11.25
C ALA A 80 -1.80 -17.16 -10.86
N ILE A 81 -2.40 -18.10 -10.13
CA ILE A 81 -1.81 -19.43 -9.93
C ILE A 81 -1.95 -20.20 -11.26
N ILE A 82 -0.89 -20.12 -12.07
CA ILE A 82 -0.40 -21.19 -12.94
C ILE A 82 0.80 -21.78 -12.23
#